data_AF-A0A7W0JPF2-F1
#
_entry.id   AF-A0A7W0JPF2-F1
#
_cell.length_a   1.000
_cell.length_b   1.000
_cell.length_c   1.000
_cell.angle_alpha   90.00
_cell.angle_beta   90.00
_cell.angle_gamma   90.00
#
_symmetry.space_group_name_H-M   'P 1'
#
loop_
_entity.id
_entity.type
_entity.pdbx_description
1 polymer ?
#
loop_
_entity_poly.entity_id
_entity_poly.type
_entity_poly.pdbx_seq_one_letter_code
_entity_poly.pdbx_strand_id
1 'polypeptide(L)' 'MPAAPDAFLDLGFARADTGRAARTGDPEVVYGAGKSPEQVVMLLQALHREHPDRAVLATRL' A
#
# COMPACT_ATOMS: atom_id res chain seq x y z
N MET A 1 -10.63 -14.19 2.28
CA MET A 1 -9.68 -14.55 3.36
C MET A 1 -9.48 -13.30 4.19
N PRO A 2 -9.69 -13.30 5.51
CA PRO A 2 -9.38 -12.11 6.31
C PRO A 2 -7.88 -11.84 6.20
N ALA A 3 -7.50 -10.62 5.80
CA ALA A 3 -6.10 -10.21 5.75
C ALA A 3 -5.49 -10.42 7.14
N ALA A 4 -4.35 -11.11 7.21
CA ALA A 4 -3.69 -11.39 8.48
C ALA A 4 -3.37 -10.05 9.19
N PRO A 5 -3.55 -9.96 10.52
CA PRO A 5 -3.49 -8.70 11.26
C PRO A 5 -2.17 -7.93 11.10
N ASP A 6 -1.08 -8.62 10.76
CA ASP A 6 0.27 -8.06 10.54
C ASP A 6 0.84 -8.41 9.15
N ALA A 7 0.01 -8.32 8.10
CA ALA A 7 0.47 -8.55 6.73
C ALA A 7 1.28 -7.36 6.19
N PHE A 8 2.53 -7.62 5.78
CA PHE A 8 3.38 -6.66 5.10
C PHE A 8 3.94 -7.26 3.82
N LEU A 9 4.09 -6.43 2.80
CA LEU A 9 4.78 -6.76 1.55
C LEU A 9 6.07 -5.96 1.43
N ASP A 10 7.19 -6.65 1.26
CA ASP A 10 8.49 -6.03 0.99
C ASP A 10 8.71 -5.94 -0.54
N LEU A 11 8.94 -4.72 -1.04
CA LEU A 11 9.24 -4.44 -2.44
C LEU A 11 10.73 -4.13 -2.69
N GLY A 12 11.58 -4.31 -1.68
CA GLY A 12 13.02 -4.04 -1.71
C GLY A 12 13.41 -2.58 -1.51
N PHE A 13 12.53 -1.64 -1.87
CA PHE A 13 12.72 -0.20 -1.65
C PHE A 13 11.73 0.39 -0.64
N ALA A 14 10.70 -0.37 -0.26
CA ALA A 14 9.68 0.00 0.70
C ALA A 14 8.98 -1.26 1.23
N ARG A 15 8.45 -1.16 2.45
CA ARG A 15 7.62 -2.19 3.07
C ARG A 15 6.21 -1.65 3.22
N ALA A 16 5.26 -2.19 2.45
CA ALA A 16 3.86 -1.79 2.46
C ALA A 16 3.07 -2.62 3.48
N ASP A 17 2.25 -1.95 4.28
CA ASP A 17 1.32 -2.52 5.26
C ASP A 17 -0.01 -2.90 4.59
N THR A 18 -0.06 -4.12 4.06
CA THR A 18 -1.25 -4.65 3.40
C THR A 18 -2.32 -5.06 4.41
N GLY A 19 -1.98 -5.24 5.68
CA GLY A 19 -2.92 -5.52 6.77
C GLY A 19 -3.68 -4.30 7.29
N ARG A 20 -3.24 -3.08 6.97
CA ARG A 20 -3.79 -1.82 7.51
C ARG A 20 -5.32 -1.72 7.39
N ALA A 21 -5.89 -2.13 6.25
CA ALA A 21 -7.32 -2.02 6.01
C ALA A 21 -8.17 -2.81 7.03
N ALA A 22 -7.69 -3.96 7.50
CA ALA A 22 -8.39 -4.74 8.51
C ALA A 22 -8.39 -4.03 9.89
N ARG A 23 -7.38 -3.20 10.17
CA ARG A 23 -7.21 -2.51 11.44
C ARG A 23 -7.80 -1.09 11.44
N THR A 24 -7.81 -0.41 10.30
CA THR A 24 -8.19 1.01 10.22
C THR A 24 -9.31 1.30 9.22
N GLY A 25 -9.86 0.27 8.57
CA GLY A 25 -10.90 0.42 7.55
C GLY A 25 -10.36 0.59 6.15
N ASP A 26 -9.26 1.33 5.93
CA ASP A 26 -8.75 1.66 4.59
C ASP A 26 -7.30 1.18 4.32
N PRO A 27 -6.95 0.93 3.04
CA PRO A 27 -5.58 0.60 2.64
C PRO A 27 -4.57 1.67 3.05
N GLU A 28 -3.30 1.30 3.06
CA GLU A 28 -2.21 2.26 3.31
C GLU A 28 -2.19 3.39 2.26
N VAL A 29 -1.83 4.59 2.70
CA VAL A 29 -1.61 5.75 1.83
C VAL A 29 -0.12 5.90 1.59
N VAL A 30 0.29 5.93 0.32
CA VAL A 30 1.68 6.09 -0.08
C VAL A 30 2.11 7.55 0.11
N TYR A 31 3.19 7.78 0.85
CA TYR A 31 3.87 9.07 0.86
C TYR A 31 4.91 9.12 -0.26
N GLY A 32 4.70 9.98 -1.26
CA GLY A 32 5.46 10.03 -2.50
C GLY A 32 6.81 10.75 -2.41
N ALA A 33 6.98 11.70 -1.49
CA ALA A 33 8.16 12.56 -1.52
C ALA A 33 9.45 11.73 -1.30
N GLY A 34 10.42 11.92 -2.20
CA GLY A 34 11.66 11.17 -2.22
C GLY A 34 11.58 9.79 -2.89
N LYS A 35 10.41 9.37 -3.39
CA LYS A 35 10.25 8.17 -4.22
C LYS A 35 10.28 8.52 -5.69
N SER A 36 10.76 7.60 -6.52
CA SER A 36 10.59 7.72 -7.97
C SER A 36 9.13 7.48 -8.37
N PRO A 37 8.66 8.01 -9.52
CA PRO A 37 7.33 7.71 -10.03
C PRO A 37 7.05 6.21 -10.13
N GLU A 38 8.04 5.43 -10.56
CA GLU A 38 7.93 3.96 -10.69
C GLU A 38 7.73 3.30 -9.33
N GLN A 39 8.44 3.75 -8.29
CA GLN A 39 8.27 3.26 -6.92
C GLN A 39 6.87 3.55 -6.39
N VAL A 40 6.33 4.74 -6.64
CA VAL A 40 4.96 5.09 -6.25
C VAL A 40 3.95 4.21 -6.98
N VAL A 41 4.08 4.02 -8.29
CA VAL A 41 3.17 3.16 -9.07
C VAL A 41 3.24 1.72 -8.58
N MET A 42 4.43 1.17 -8.31
CA MET A 42 4.59 -0.19 -7.78
C MET A 42 3.91 -0.36 -6.41
N LEU A 43 4.06 0.62 -5.52
CA LEU A 43 3.37 0.61 -4.21
C LEU A 43 1.85 0.64 -4.36
N LEU A 44 1.32 1.53 -5.22
CA LEU A 44 -0.12 1.62 -5.45
C LEU A 44 -0.68 0.32 -6.06
N GLN A 45 0.02 -0.27 -7.03
CA GLN A 45 -0.38 -1.55 -7.62
C GLN A 45 -0.37 -2.69 -6.61
N ALA A 46 0.64 -2.74 -5.73
CA ALA A 46 0.72 -3.73 -4.67
C ALA A 46 -0.47 -3.61 -3.69
N LEU A 47 -0.74 -2.40 -3.21
CA LEU A 47 -1.86 -2.15 -2.30
C LEU A 47 -3.22 -2.43 -2.96
N HIS A 48 -3.38 -2.10 -4.25
CA HIS A 48 -4.62 -2.35 -4.98
C HIS A 48 -4.84 -3.84 -5.24
N ARG A 49 -3.78 -4.63 -5.47
CA ARG A 49 -3.91 -6.09 -5.65
C ARG A 49 -4.46 -6.78 -4.40
N GLU A 50 -4.05 -6.32 -3.22
CA GLU A 50 -4.53 -6.84 -1.93
C GLU A 50 -5.94 -6.32 -1.60
N HIS A 51 -6.29 -5.12 -2.07
CA HIS A 51 -7.57 -4.45 -1.80
C HIS A 51 -8.24 -3.95 -3.09
N PRO A 52 -8.68 -4.84 -4.00
CA PRO A 52 -9.14 -4.45 -5.34
C PRO A 52 -10.42 -3.59 -5.32
N ASP A 53 -11.24 -3.74 -4.28
CA ASP A 53 -12.49 -3.00 -4.12
C ASP A 53 -12.31 -1.65 -3.38
N ARG A 54 -11.07 -1.26 -3.07
CA ARG A 54 -10.77 -0.02 -2.34
C ARG A 54 -9.83 0.89 -3.11
N ALA A 55 -10.01 2.19 -2.90
CA ALA A 55 -9.10 3.19 -3.42
C ALA A 55 -7.74 3.10 -2.73
N VAL A 56 -6.68 3.25 -3.52
CA VAL A 56 -5.31 3.45 -3.05
C VAL A 56 -4.85 4.83 -3.44
N LEU A 57 -4.13 5.50 -2.54
CA LEU A 57 -3.80 6.91 -2.69
C LEU A 57 -2.31 7.13 -2.48
N ALA A 58 -1.77 8.09 -3.23
CA ALA A 58 -0.44 8.65 -2.99
C ALA A 58 -0.57 10.14 -2.68
N THR A 59 0.25 10.63 -1.75
CA THR A 59 0.29 12.04 -1.33
C THR A 59 1.70 12.58 -1.46
N ARG A 60 1.86 13.90 -1.68
CA ARG A 60 3.16 14.56 -1.85
C ARG A 60 4.01 13.92 -2.96
N LEU A 61 3.51 13.98 -4.20
CA LEU A 61 4.24 13.54 -5.40
C LEU A 61 5.31 14.56 -5.80
#